data_AF-A0A820AGM2-F1
#
_entry.id   AF-A0A820AGM2-F1
#
_cell.length_a   1.000
_cell.length_b   1.000
_cell.length_c   1.000
_cell.angle_alpha   90.00
_cell.angle_beta   90.00
_cell.angle_gamma   90.00
#
_symmetry.space_group_name_H-M   'P 1'
#
loop_
_entity.id
_entity.type
_entity.pdbx_description
1 polymer ?
#
loop_
_entity_poly.entity_id
_entity_poly.type
_entity_poly.pdbx_seq_one_letter_code
_entity_poly.pdbx_strand_id
1 'polypeptide(L)' 'DAFSLLAYSDPKLSPLAHLLEPSQRENVSSAVNSAILEAHDMPRHPALEVLVGYLHECDKLMHKNNIPDCAFIDLNKYLR' A
#
# COMPACT_ATOMS: atom_id res chain seq x y z
N ASP A 1 -8.32 23.09 -0.41
CA ASP A 1 -7.58 22.65 -1.61
C ASP A 1 -8.46 21.98 -2.65
N ALA A 2 -9.04 20.79 -2.42
CA ALA A 2 -9.87 20.12 -3.43
C ALA A 2 -11.12 20.91 -3.90
N PHE A 3 -11.72 21.74 -3.03
CA PHE A 3 -12.85 22.60 -3.38
C PHE A 3 -12.53 23.61 -4.50
N SER A 4 -11.26 23.97 -4.69
CA SER A 4 -10.82 24.87 -5.77
C SER A 4 -11.04 24.26 -7.16
N LEU A 5 -11.20 22.93 -7.28
CA LEU A 5 -11.60 22.27 -8.53
C LEU A 5 -12.98 22.72 -9.03
N LEU A 6 -13.88 23.07 -8.10
CA LEU A 6 -15.24 23.53 -8.43
C LEU A 6 -15.25 24.93 -9.06
N ALA A 7 -14.16 25.69 -8.95
CA ALA A 7 -14.04 27.02 -9.55
C ALA A 7 -13.76 26.98 -11.07
N TYR A 8 -13.47 25.80 -11.63
CA TYR A 8 -13.16 25.61 -13.05
C TYR A 8 -14.29 24.85 -13.74
N SER A 9 -14.70 25.32 -14.92
CA SER A 9 -15.74 24.64 -15.73
C SER A 9 -15.31 23.24 -16.18
N ASP A 10 -14.02 23.06 -16.49
CA ASP A 10 -13.38 21.76 -16.61
C ASP A 10 -12.37 21.57 -15.46
N PRO A 11 -12.67 20.71 -14.48
CA PRO A 11 -11.79 20.44 -13.34
C PRO A 11 -10.39 19.95 -13.73
N LYS A 12 -10.23 19.36 -14.92
CA LYS A 12 -8.93 18.87 -15.43
C LYS A 12 -7.97 19.98 -15.84
N LEU A 13 -8.47 21.20 -16.05
CA LEU A 13 -7.64 22.37 -16.34
C LEU A 13 -7.16 23.09 -15.07
N SER A 14 -7.62 22.65 -13.90
CA SER A 14 -7.19 23.22 -12.62
C SER A 14 -5.71 22.90 -12.35
N PRO A 15 -4.97 23.80 -11.68
CA PRO A 15 -3.65 23.47 -11.11
C PRO A 15 -3.67 22.25 -10.18
N LEU A 16 -4.85 21.92 -9.65
CA LEU A 16 -5.08 20.76 -8.78
C LEU A 16 -5.60 19.53 -9.53
N ALA A 17 -5.54 19.49 -10.86
CA ALA A 17 -6.04 18.37 -11.66
C ALA A 17 -5.39 17.01 -11.29
N HIS A 18 -4.18 17.02 -10.75
CA HIS A 18 -3.50 15.83 -10.23
C HIS A 18 -4.30 15.11 -9.12
N LEU A 19 -5.18 15.83 -8.40
CA LEU A 19 -6.07 15.23 -7.40
C LEU A 19 -7.13 14.29 -8.03
N LEU A 20 -7.37 14.40 -9.35
CA LEU A 20 -8.31 13.56 -10.09
C LEU A 20 -7.65 12.33 -10.74
N GLU A 21 -6.32 12.19 -10.60
CA GLU A 21 -5.61 11.06 -11.16
C GLU A 21 -6.13 9.73 -10.59
N PRO A 22 -6.21 8.65 -11.39
CA PRO A 22 -6.65 7.35 -10.92
C PRO A 22 -5.86 6.84 -9.70
N SER A 23 -4.58 7.15 -9.61
CA SER A 23 -3.69 6.83 -8.49
C SER A 23 -4.24 7.33 -7.14
N GLN A 24 -4.88 8.51 -7.12
CA GLN A 24 -5.49 9.06 -5.92
C GLN A 24 -6.71 8.25 -5.43
N ARG A 25 -7.35 7.49 -6.35
CA ARG A 25 -8.48 6.62 -6.02
C ARG A 25 -8.03 5.28 -5.43
N GLU A 26 -6.78 4.86 -5.65
CA GLU A 26 -6.26 3.58 -5.14
C GLU A 26 -6.22 3.57 -3.62
N ASN A 27 -5.77 4.67 -3.01
CA ASN A 27 -5.74 4.82 -1.54
C ASN A 27 -7.13 4.71 -0.93
N VAL A 28 -8.12 5.37 -1.55
CA VAL A 28 -9.52 5.32 -1.11
C VAL A 28 -10.08 3.91 -1.27
N SER A 29 -9.85 3.29 -2.43
CA SER A 29 -10.27 1.91 -2.72
C SER A 29 -9.69 0.93 -1.70
N SER A 30 -8.40 1.00 -1.41
CA SER A 30 -7.73 0.16 -0.41
C SER A 30 -8.33 0.32 0.99
N ALA A 31 -8.55 1.56 1.43
CA ALA A 31 -9.16 1.84 2.73
C ALA A 31 -10.59 1.30 2.83
N VAL A 32 -11.41 1.50 1.79
CA VAL A 32 -12.80 1.00 1.76
C VAL A 32 -12.83 -0.53 1.70
N ASN A 33 -12.00 -1.17 0.87
CA ASN A 33 -11.93 -2.62 0.76
C ASN A 33 -11.53 -3.25 2.11
N SER A 34 -10.55 -2.65 2.80
CA SER A 34 -10.13 -3.08 4.13
C SER A 34 -11.26 -2.96 5.17
N ALA A 35 -12.01 -1.85 5.15
CA ALA A 35 -13.13 -1.65 6.06
C ALA A 35 -14.29 -2.63 5.81
N ILE A 36 -14.57 -2.97 4.54
CA ILE A 36 -15.57 -3.99 4.19
C ILE A 36 -15.15 -5.36 4.72
N LEU A 37 -13.89 -5.75 4.54
CA LEU A 37 -13.37 -7.03 5.04
C LEU A 37 -13.53 -7.12 6.56
N GLU A 38 -13.13 -6.06 7.28
CA GLU A 38 -13.26 -6.01 8.72
C GLU A 38 -14.72 -6.05 9.20
N ALA A 39 -15.65 -5.38 8.50
CA ALA A 39 -17.08 -5.42 8.82
C ALA A 39 -17.70 -6.83 8.68
N HIS A 40 -17.03 -7.71 7.93
CA HIS A 40 -17.38 -9.11 7.76
C HIS A 40 -16.48 -10.07 8.58
N ASP A 41 -15.74 -9.56 9.58
CA ASP A 41 -14.78 -10.30 10.39
C ASP A 41 -13.70 -11.04 9.55
N MET A 42 -13.39 -10.50 8.37
CA MET A 42 -12.33 -10.99 7.49
C MET A 42 -11.04 -10.18 7.68
N PRO A 43 -9.86 -10.81 7.50
CA PRO A 43 -8.59 -10.10 7.61
C PRO A 43 -8.47 -9.01 6.54
N ARG A 44 -8.04 -7.80 6.95
CA ARG A 44 -7.87 -6.64 6.06
C ARG A 44 -6.80 -6.85 4.98
N HIS A 45 -5.76 -7.61 5.30
CA HIS A 45 -4.65 -7.91 4.40
C HIS A 45 -4.67 -9.38 3.99
N PRO A 46 -4.37 -9.71 2.72
CA PRO A 46 -4.15 -11.08 2.29
C PRO A 46 -3.07 -11.74 3.14
N ALA A 47 -3.24 -13.03 3.46
CA ALA A 47 -2.28 -13.78 4.25
C ALA A 47 -0.86 -13.74 3.68
N LEU A 48 -0.72 -13.67 2.34
CA LEU A 48 0.57 -13.54 1.67
C LEU A 48 1.26 -12.23 1.99
N GLU A 49 0.55 -11.10 1.97
CA GLU A 49 1.11 -9.78 2.30
C GLU A 49 1.62 -9.75 3.74
N VAL A 50 0.84 -10.31 4.66
CA VAL A 50 1.22 -10.45 6.07
C VAL A 50 2.48 -11.32 6.22
N LEU A 51 2.55 -12.45 5.52
CA LEU A 51 3.72 -13.34 5.55
C LEU A 51 4.98 -12.65 5.01
N VAL A 52 4.86 -11.91 3.91
CA VAL A 52 5.95 -11.12 3.36
C VAL A 52 6.46 -10.08 4.37
N GLY A 53 5.55 -9.40 5.06
CA GLY A 53 5.91 -8.48 6.14
C GLY A 53 6.70 -9.16 7.26
N TYR A 54 6.26 -10.35 7.68
CA TYR A 54 7.00 -11.15 8.67
C TYR A 54 8.39 -11.57 8.16
N LEU A 55 8.51 -11.99 6.90
CA LEU A 55 9.80 -12.36 6.32
C LEU A 55 10.77 -11.16 6.30
N HIS A 56 10.26 -9.96 6.02
CA HIS A 56 11.08 -8.75 6.03
C HIS A 56 11.56 -8.36 7.44
N GLU A 57 10.69 -8.45 8.45
CA GLU A 57 11.09 -8.23 9.84
C GLU A 57 12.06 -9.30 10.35
N CYS A 58 11.86 -10.57 9.98
CA CYS A 58 12.82 -11.64 10.26
C CYS A 58 14.19 -11.32 9.66
N ASP A 59 14.25 -10.95 8.38
CA ASP A 59 15.50 -10.59 7.71
C ASP A 59 16.24 -9.43 8.42
N LYS A 60 15.50 -8.38 8.77
CA LYS A 60 16.03 -7.25 9.56
C LYS A 60 16.57 -7.67 10.92
N LEU A 61 15.88 -8.57 11.62
CA LEU A 61 16.36 -9.11 12.90
C LEU A 61 17.59 -10.00 12.73
N MET A 62 17.69 -10.78 11.66
CA MET A 62 18.85 -11.62 11.37
C MET A 62 20.09 -10.79 11.08
N HIS A 63 19.96 -9.73 10.29
CA HIS A 63 21.00 -8.74 10.09
C HIS A 63 21.45 -8.10 11.42
N LYS A 64 20.49 -7.69 12.27
CA LYS A 64 20.79 -7.10 13.59
C LYS A 64 21.56 -8.05 14.51
N ASN A 65 21.28 -9.35 14.44
CA ASN A 65 21.93 -10.36 15.29
C ASN A 65 23.21 -10.95 14.65
N ASN A 66 23.70 -10.40 13.52
CA ASN A 66 24.85 -10.92 12.77
C ASN A 66 24.71 -12.42 12.43
N ILE A 67 23.53 -12.83 11.95
CA ILE A 67 23.29 -14.19 11.43
C ILE A 67 23.16 -14.08 9.90
N PRO A 68 24.28 -13.89 9.17
CA PRO A 68 24.25 -13.64 7.72
C PRO A 68 23.84 -14.87 6.89
N ASP A 69 24.06 -16.09 7.40
CA ASP A 69 23.89 -17.31 6.61
C ASP A 69 22.45 -17.61 6.16
N CYS A 70 21.43 -16.99 6.75
CA CYS A 70 20.04 -17.10 6.25
C CYS A 70 19.47 -15.80 5.67
N ALA A 71 20.26 -14.74 5.53
CA ALA A 71 19.84 -13.43 5.02
C ALA A 71 19.92 -13.28 3.48
N PHE A 72 20.18 -14.38 2.75
CA PHE A 72 20.49 -14.32 1.31
C PHE A 72 19.26 -14.31 0.38
N ILE A 73 18.04 -14.31 0.91
CA ILE A 73 16.84 -14.40 0.08
C ILE A 73 16.31 -12.99 -0.17
N ASP A 74 16.59 -12.46 -1.36
CA ASP A 74 15.92 -11.25 -1.85
C ASP A 74 14.45 -11.57 -2.14
N LEU A 75 13.57 -11.17 -1.21
CA LEU A 75 12.12 -11.38 -1.32
C LEU A 75 11.53 -10.73 -2.58
N ASN A 76 12.09 -9.60 -3.05
CA ASN A 76 11.60 -8.91 -4.24
C ASN A 76 11.83 -9.72 -5.52
N LYS A 77 12.79 -10.65 -5.50
CA LYS A 77 12.99 -11.59 -6.61
C LYS A 77 11.79 -12.53 -6.81
N TYR A 78 11.05 -12.81 -5.74
CA TYR A 78 9.96 -13.79 -5.72
C TYR A 78 8.56 -13.17 -5.72
N LEU A 79 8.46 -11.91 -5.29
CA LEU A 79 7.22 -11.13 -5.27
C LEU A 79 7.19 -10.25 -6.53
N ARG A 80 6.41 -10.67 -7.52
CA ARG A 80 6.35 -10.03 -8.84
C ARG A 80 5.09 -9.20 -9.01
#